data_AF-A0A1D6I562-F1
#
_entry.id   AF-A0A1D6I562-F1
#
_cell.length_a   1.000
_cell.length_b   1.000
_cell.length_c   1.000
_cell.angle_alpha   90.00
_cell.angle_beta   90.00
_cell.angle_gamma   90.00
#
_symmetry.space_group_name_H-M   'P 1'
#
loop_
_entity.id
_entity.type
_entity.pdbx_description
1 polymer ?
#
loop_
_entity_poly.entity_id
_entity_poly.type
_entity_poly.pdbx_seq_one_letter_code
_entity_poly.pdbx_strand_id
1 'polypeptide(L)'
;MDLAMETSRSEDSANSFSVSTASSNRKRAYRTSRAHFYWVTREAGSFEWFKGVMNEVAEMDKKGIIELHNYLTSVYEERDARTTLLSMVQALNHAKHGVDIVSGTRVRTHFARPNWKEVFTRIASKHPNSTVGVFYCGAPTLAKELKALAHEMSHRTGTRFHFHKEYF
;
A
#
# COMPACT_ATOMS: atom_id res chain seq x y z
N MET A 1 -4.65 -69.19 52.62
CA MET A 1 -5.34 -69.87 51.50
C MET A 1 -5.32 -68.90 50.34
N ASP A 2 -4.47 -69.20 49.38
CA ASP A 2 -4.31 -68.49 48.11
C ASP A 2 -5.61 -68.41 47.32
N LEU A 3 -5.78 -67.34 46.55
CA LEU A 3 -6.16 -67.41 45.12
C LEU A 3 -6.17 -66.00 44.52
N ALA A 4 -5.27 -65.80 43.57
CA ALA A 4 -5.41 -64.77 42.54
C ALA A 4 -6.50 -65.20 41.55
N MET A 5 -7.30 -64.25 41.06
CA MET A 5 -7.87 -64.32 39.71
C MET A 5 -8.22 -62.91 39.20
N GLU A 6 -7.69 -62.60 38.03
CA GLU A 6 -7.81 -61.34 37.32
C GLU A 6 -9.18 -61.15 36.62
N THR A 7 -9.36 -59.90 36.18
CA THR A 7 -10.08 -59.41 34.99
C THR A 7 -11.53 -58.95 35.14
N SER A 8 -11.71 -57.62 35.01
CA SER A 8 -12.57 -56.98 33.99
C SER A 8 -12.39 -55.45 34.06
N ARG A 9 -11.66 -54.90 33.07
CA ARG A 9 -11.85 -53.52 32.56
C ARG A 9 -13.28 -53.42 31.99
N SER A 10 -14.00 -52.30 31.96
CA SER A 10 -13.78 -51.00 31.27
C SER A 10 -14.92 -50.05 31.72
N GLU A 11 -14.63 -48.80 32.11
CA GLU A 11 -14.83 -47.53 31.32
C GLU A 11 -16.32 -47.25 31.02
N ASP A 12 -16.91 -46.07 31.18
CA ASP A 12 -16.45 -44.70 31.39
C ASP A 12 -17.67 -43.86 31.79
N SER A 13 -17.49 -42.83 32.63
CA SER A 13 -18.21 -41.54 32.55
C SER A 13 -17.83 -40.66 33.75
N ALA A 14 -16.64 -40.07 33.72
CA ALA A 14 -16.30 -38.96 34.59
C ALA A 14 -16.10 -37.71 33.74
N ASN A 15 -17.13 -36.87 33.76
CA ASN A 15 -17.18 -35.55 33.17
C ASN A 15 -16.23 -34.61 33.95
N SER A 16 -15.14 -34.16 33.33
CA SER A 16 -14.36 -33.02 33.84
C SER A 16 -14.01 -32.09 32.69
N PHE A 17 -14.80 -31.02 32.56
CA PHE A 17 -14.51 -29.87 31.72
C PHE A 17 -13.27 -29.14 32.24
N SER A 18 -12.09 -29.51 31.75
CA SER A 18 -10.92 -28.63 31.80
C SER A 18 -10.90 -27.78 30.53
N VAL A 19 -11.48 -26.58 30.60
CA VAL A 19 -11.40 -25.56 29.56
C VAL A 19 -9.97 -25.02 29.54
N SER A 20 -9.09 -25.69 28.81
CA SER A 20 -7.79 -25.14 28.42
C SER A 20 -7.97 -24.28 27.17
N THR A 21 -8.63 -23.12 27.32
CA THR A 21 -8.54 -22.07 26.30
C THR A 21 -7.25 -21.31 26.53
N ALA A 22 -6.13 -21.91 26.13
CA ALA A 22 -4.94 -21.16 25.78
C ALA A 22 -5.30 -20.30 24.58
N SER A 23 -5.89 -19.13 24.84
CA SER A 23 -6.05 -18.05 23.88
C SER A 23 -4.63 -17.65 23.48
N SER A 24 -4.12 -18.27 22.42
CA SER A 24 -2.91 -17.82 21.77
C SER A 24 -3.23 -16.42 21.27
N ASN A 25 -2.88 -15.42 22.06
CA ASN A 25 -2.89 -14.02 21.67
C ASN A 25 -1.75 -13.85 20.67
N ARG A 26 -1.86 -14.51 19.51
CA ARG A 26 -1.08 -14.18 18.33
C ARG A 26 -1.54 -12.79 17.99
N LYS A 27 -0.84 -11.77 18.49
CA LYS A 27 -0.85 -10.44 17.89
C LYS A 27 -0.76 -10.73 16.40
N ARG A 28 -1.86 -10.56 15.66
CA ARG A 28 -1.85 -10.74 14.22
C ARG A 28 -0.76 -9.80 13.76
N ALA A 29 0.36 -10.36 13.33
CA ALA A 29 1.41 -9.55 12.76
C ALA A 29 0.79 -8.98 11.50
N TYR A 30 0.23 -7.78 11.59
CA TYR A 30 -0.15 -6.98 10.44
C TYR A 30 1.17 -6.63 9.76
N ARG A 31 1.68 -7.57 8.98
CA ARG A 31 2.86 -7.37 8.15
C ARG A 31 2.33 -6.76 6.88
N THR A 32 2.20 -5.44 6.87
CA THR A 32 2.11 -4.69 5.62
C THR A 32 3.27 -5.16 4.75
N SER A 33 2.96 -5.88 3.68
CA SER A 33 3.96 -6.51 2.82
C SER A 33 4.49 -5.52 1.77
N ARG A 34 3.66 -4.54 1.40
CA ARG A 34 3.97 -3.44 0.48
C ARG A 34 3.15 -2.20 0.85
N ALA A 35 3.70 -1.03 0.59
CA ALA A 35 3.02 0.25 0.66
C ALA A 35 3.20 0.99 -0.67
N HIS A 36 2.14 1.65 -1.16
CA HIS A 36 2.20 2.50 -2.34
C HIS A 36 1.86 3.92 -1.91
N PHE A 37 2.83 4.83 -1.98
CA PHE A 37 2.67 6.21 -1.56
C PHE A 37 2.54 7.11 -2.79
N TYR A 38 1.43 7.83 -2.89
CA TYR A 38 1.16 8.77 -3.97
C TYR A 38 1.09 10.19 -3.42
N TRP A 39 2.09 11.00 -3.75
CA TRP A 39 2.07 12.43 -3.45
C TRP A 39 1.67 13.22 -4.69
N VAL A 40 0.46 13.78 -4.65
CA VAL A 40 -0.10 14.58 -5.74
C VAL A 40 -0.18 16.05 -5.31
N THR A 41 0.49 16.94 -6.04
CA THR A 41 0.45 18.39 -5.81
C THR A 41 0.32 19.18 -7.11
N ARG A 42 -0.11 20.43 -7.03
CA ARG A 42 -0.08 21.38 -8.16
C ARG A 42 1.20 22.20 -8.17
N GLU A 43 1.81 22.43 -7.03
CA GLU A 43 2.95 23.32 -6.87
C GLU A 43 4.24 22.52 -6.66
N ALA A 44 5.24 22.74 -7.51
CA ALA A 44 6.51 22.03 -7.41
C ALA A 44 7.24 22.32 -6.08
N GLY A 45 7.14 23.55 -5.57
CA GLY A 45 7.70 23.94 -4.28
C GLY A 45 7.14 23.15 -3.10
N SER A 46 5.94 22.55 -3.22
CA SER A 46 5.38 21.71 -2.17
C SER A 46 6.21 20.45 -1.91
N PHE A 47 7.08 20.02 -2.83
CA PHE A 47 7.92 18.84 -2.59
C PHE A 47 9.05 19.12 -1.57
N GLU A 48 9.44 20.37 -1.37
CA GLU A 48 10.67 20.69 -0.61
C GLU A 48 10.56 20.31 0.87
N TRP A 49 9.43 20.58 1.53
CA TRP A 49 9.32 20.38 2.99
C TRP A 49 9.40 18.90 3.43
N PHE A 50 9.09 17.95 2.54
CA PHE A 50 9.12 16.51 2.83
C PHE A 50 10.18 15.76 2.01
N LYS A 51 10.96 16.47 1.19
CA LYS A 51 12.03 15.92 0.33
C LYS A 51 13.06 15.11 1.11
N GLY A 52 13.47 15.59 2.29
CA GLY A 52 14.41 14.89 3.16
C GLY A 52 13.90 13.49 3.53
N VAL A 53 12.65 13.42 4.01
CA VAL A 53 11.98 12.15 4.36
C VAL A 53 11.84 11.24 3.14
N MET A 54 11.42 11.78 1.99
CA MET A 54 11.29 11.00 0.76
C MET A 54 12.62 10.37 0.32
N ASN A 55 13.72 11.12 0.42
CA ASN A 55 15.05 10.62 0.09
C ASN A 55 15.54 9.57 1.07
N GLU A 56 15.33 9.78 2.38
CA GLU A 56 15.67 8.82 3.41
C GLU A 56 14.91 7.51 3.22
N VAL A 57 13.59 7.57 3.00
CA VAL A 57 12.77 6.38 2.71
C VAL A 57 13.25 5.66 1.45
N ALA A 58 13.49 6.40 0.37
CA ALA A 58 14.00 5.82 -0.88
C ALA A 58 15.39 5.16 -0.71
N GLU A 59 16.23 5.69 0.18
CA GLU A 59 17.54 5.13 0.46
C GLU A 59 17.48 3.92 1.39
N MET A 60 16.64 3.96 2.43
CA MET A 60 16.52 2.89 3.42
C MET A 60 15.75 1.67 2.90
N ASP A 61 14.84 1.84 1.95
CA ASP A 61 14.00 0.76 1.43
C ASP A 61 14.73 -0.17 0.45
N LYS A 62 15.69 -0.95 0.97
CA LYS A 62 16.48 -1.91 0.18
C LYS A 62 15.65 -3.08 -0.36
N LYS A 63 14.45 -3.31 0.18
CA LYS A 63 13.56 -4.43 -0.19
C LYS A 63 12.44 -4.00 -1.13
N GLY A 64 12.35 -2.71 -1.47
CA GLY A 64 11.29 -2.15 -2.30
C GLY A 64 9.90 -2.29 -1.67
N ILE A 65 9.81 -2.31 -0.34
CA ILE A 65 8.53 -2.42 0.37
C ILE A 65 7.65 -1.20 0.09
N ILE A 66 8.24 -0.03 -0.15
CA ILE A 66 7.56 1.25 -0.34
C ILE A 66 7.77 1.73 -1.77
N GLU A 67 6.71 1.65 -2.59
CA GLU A 67 6.68 2.26 -3.93
C GLU A 67 6.27 3.74 -3.78
N LEU A 68 7.20 4.66 -4.05
CA LEU A 68 6.98 6.12 -3.97
C LEU A 68 6.63 6.69 -5.35
N HIS A 69 5.58 7.50 -5.43
CA HIS A 69 5.14 8.16 -6.67
C HIS A 69 4.82 9.64 -6.43
N ASN A 70 5.56 10.53 -7.08
CA ASN A 70 5.27 11.96 -7.07
C ASN A 70 4.48 12.34 -8.32
N TYR A 71 3.49 13.22 -8.20
CA TYR A 71 2.72 13.75 -9.32
C TYR A 71 2.60 15.27 -9.24
N LEU A 72 3.04 15.95 -10.30
CA LEU A 72 2.90 17.39 -10.47
C LEU A 72 1.79 17.72 -11.48
N THR A 73 0.66 18.16 -10.95
CA THR A 73 -0.60 18.35 -11.71
C THR A 73 -0.73 19.70 -12.42
N SER A 74 0.20 20.64 -12.20
CA SER A 74 0.27 21.89 -12.96
C SER A 74 0.80 21.69 -14.38
N VAL A 75 1.47 20.58 -14.63
CA VAL A 75 1.90 20.15 -15.97
C VAL A 75 0.80 19.26 -16.52
N TYR A 76 0.05 19.73 -17.52
CA TYR A 76 -1.02 18.96 -18.14
C TYR A 76 -0.46 17.84 -19.02
N GLU A 77 -1.26 16.78 -19.19
CA GLU A 77 -0.92 15.64 -20.03
C GLU A 77 -0.72 16.07 -21.49
N GLU A 78 0.23 15.43 -22.15
CA GLU A 78 0.79 15.72 -23.48
C GLU A 78 -0.19 16.29 -24.50
N ARG A 79 0.04 17.56 -24.90
CA ARG A 79 -0.21 18.09 -26.27
C ARG A 79 0.71 19.26 -26.69
N ASP A 80 1.63 19.72 -25.85
CA ASP A 80 2.52 20.85 -26.19
C ASP A 80 3.99 20.43 -26.05
N ALA A 81 4.84 20.89 -26.98
CA ALA A 81 6.24 20.53 -27.08
C ALA A 81 7.04 20.79 -25.78
N ARG A 82 6.57 21.74 -24.97
CA ARG A 82 7.15 22.08 -23.66
C ARG A 82 7.09 20.92 -22.67
N THR A 83 5.97 20.20 -22.57
CA THR A 83 5.84 19.10 -21.60
C THR A 83 6.63 17.87 -22.04
N THR A 84 6.69 17.61 -23.35
CA THR A 84 7.57 16.59 -23.93
C THR A 84 9.05 16.88 -23.65
N LEU A 85 9.50 18.11 -23.92
CA LEU A 85 10.89 18.51 -23.65
C LEU A 85 11.23 18.38 -22.16
N LEU A 86 10.36 18.85 -21.27
CA LEU A 86 10.57 18.73 -19.82
C LEU A 86 10.71 17.26 -19.40
N SER A 87 9.85 16.39 -19.92
CA SER A 87 9.88 14.94 -19.64
C SER A 87 11.17 14.29 -20.14
N MET A 88 11.66 14.69 -21.32
CA MET A 88 12.93 14.22 -21.86
C MET A 88 14.12 14.67 -21.00
N VAL A 89 14.18 15.96 -20.64
CA VAL A 89 15.25 16.50 -19.77
C VAL A 89 15.25 15.81 -18.42
N GLN A 90 14.07 15.61 -17.83
CA GLN A 90 13.91 14.90 -16.57
C GLN A 90 14.40 13.45 -16.66
N ALA A 91 14.03 12.73 -17.73
CA ALA A 91 14.46 11.35 -17.95
C ALA A 91 15.99 11.26 -18.09
N LEU A 92 16.61 12.17 -18.86
CA LEU A 92 18.06 12.23 -19.03
C LEU A 92 18.78 12.53 -17.72
N ASN A 93 18.31 13.52 -16.95
CA ASN A 93 18.93 13.86 -15.67
C ASN A 93 18.79 12.73 -14.64
N HIS A 94 17.62 12.10 -14.58
CA HIS A 94 17.38 10.97 -13.67
C HIS A 94 18.25 9.77 -14.06
N ALA A 95 18.44 9.49 -15.35
CA ALA A 95 19.35 8.44 -15.80
C ALA A 95 20.82 8.75 -15.48
N LYS A 96 21.25 10.01 -15.55
CA LYS A 96 22.64 10.41 -15.31
C LYS A 96 23.00 10.57 -13.84
N HIS A 97 22.10 11.12 -13.04
CA HIS A 97 22.36 11.54 -11.67
C HIS A 97 21.50 10.81 -10.62
N GLY A 98 20.49 10.04 -11.04
CA GLY A 98 19.57 9.37 -10.14
C GLY A 98 18.65 10.32 -9.36
N VAL A 99 18.54 11.58 -9.81
CA VAL A 99 17.78 12.64 -9.13
C VAL A 99 16.78 13.26 -10.10
N ASP A 100 15.59 13.48 -9.58
CA ASP A 100 14.48 14.15 -10.24
C ASP A 100 14.68 15.66 -10.24
N ILE A 101 14.63 16.31 -11.42
CA ILE A 101 14.89 17.76 -11.53
C ILE A 101 13.77 18.62 -10.94
N VAL A 102 12.58 18.07 -10.77
CA VAL A 102 11.39 18.81 -10.31
C VAL A 102 11.34 18.83 -8.80
N SER A 103 11.45 17.67 -8.16
CA SER A 103 11.39 17.50 -6.72
C SER A 103 12.75 17.56 -6.03
N GLY A 104 13.85 17.40 -6.78
CA GLY A 104 15.18 17.22 -6.20
C GLY A 104 15.33 15.94 -5.37
N THR A 105 14.44 14.96 -5.56
CA THR A 105 14.46 13.67 -4.85
C THR A 105 14.97 12.53 -5.73
N ARG A 106 15.25 11.36 -5.15
CA ARG A 106 15.52 10.14 -5.93
C ARG A 106 14.25 9.54 -6.59
N VAL A 107 13.07 10.00 -6.15
CA VAL A 107 11.76 9.56 -6.64
C VAL A 107 11.40 10.36 -7.89
N ARG A 108 11.14 9.66 -8.99
CA ARG A 108 10.75 10.31 -10.24
C ARG A 108 9.36 10.96 -10.10
N THR A 109 9.25 12.20 -10.56
CA THR A 109 7.97 12.91 -10.65
C THR A 109 7.24 12.58 -11.95
N HIS A 110 5.99 12.16 -11.85
CA HIS A 110 5.09 12.05 -12.99
C HIS A 110 4.40 13.40 -13.22
N PHE A 111 4.17 13.74 -14.49
CA PHE A 111 3.36 14.91 -14.84
C PHE A 111 1.88 14.51 -14.99
N ALA A 112 1.00 15.49 -14.95
CA ALA A 112 -0.44 15.34 -14.91
C ALA A 112 -0.96 14.65 -13.64
N ARG A 113 -2.26 14.32 -13.64
CA ARG A 113 -2.92 13.63 -12.52
C ARG A 113 -2.74 12.12 -12.69
N PRO A 114 -2.65 11.35 -11.59
CA PRO A 114 -2.71 9.90 -11.69
C PRO A 114 -4.03 9.45 -12.33
N ASN A 115 -3.97 8.48 -13.23
CA ASN A 115 -5.15 7.72 -13.63
C ASN A 115 -5.48 6.72 -12.51
N TRP A 116 -6.34 7.10 -11.59
CA TRP A 116 -6.65 6.28 -10.41
C TRP A 116 -7.25 4.92 -10.78
N LYS A 117 -8.05 4.84 -11.84
CA LYS A 117 -8.59 3.56 -12.30
C LYS A 117 -7.46 2.60 -12.73
N GLU A 118 -6.47 3.10 -13.46
CA GLU A 118 -5.29 2.32 -13.82
C GLU A 118 -4.46 1.95 -12.59
N VAL A 119 -4.27 2.88 -11.66
CA VAL A 119 -3.56 2.62 -10.39
C VAL A 119 -4.21 1.48 -9.61
N PHE A 120 -5.52 1.52 -9.40
CA PHE A 120 -6.23 0.44 -8.71
C PHE A 120 -6.16 -0.88 -9.48
N THR A 121 -6.28 -0.84 -10.81
CA THR A 121 -6.16 -2.03 -11.68
C THR A 121 -4.78 -2.66 -11.51
N ARG A 122 -3.72 -1.85 -11.57
CA ARG A 122 -2.34 -2.30 -11.37
C ARG A 122 -2.11 -2.89 -9.99
N ILE A 123 -2.63 -2.24 -8.93
CA ILE A 123 -2.51 -2.74 -7.56
C ILE A 123 -3.23 -4.08 -7.40
N ALA A 124 -4.45 -4.21 -7.92
CA ALA A 124 -5.20 -5.47 -7.87
C ALA A 124 -4.45 -6.61 -8.57
N SER A 125 -3.89 -6.35 -9.76
CA SER A 125 -3.09 -7.33 -10.51
C SER A 125 -1.78 -7.70 -9.80
N LYS A 126 -1.10 -6.74 -9.16
CA LYS A 126 0.13 -7.01 -8.39
C LYS A 126 -0.14 -7.80 -7.10
N HIS A 127 -1.32 -7.63 -6.50
CA HIS A 127 -1.67 -8.19 -5.19
C HIS A 127 -2.99 -8.98 -5.25
N PRO A 128 -3.06 -10.07 -6.03
CA PRO A 128 -4.29 -10.85 -6.19
C PRO A 128 -4.72 -11.48 -4.86
N ASN A 129 -6.03 -11.55 -4.63
CA ASN A 129 -6.64 -12.17 -3.44
C ASN A 129 -6.18 -11.59 -2.09
N SER A 130 -5.70 -10.35 -2.09
CA SER A 130 -5.24 -9.64 -0.89
C SER A 130 -6.25 -8.60 -0.41
N THR A 131 -6.00 -8.05 0.78
CA THR A 131 -6.72 -6.88 1.31
C THR A 131 -5.80 -5.67 1.30
N VAL A 132 -6.26 -4.58 0.67
CA VAL A 132 -5.53 -3.33 0.49
C VAL A 132 -6.29 -2.21 1.22
N GLY A 133 -5.63 -1.57 2.18
CA GLY A 133 -6.10 -0.32 2.76
C GLY A 133 -5.75 0.86 1.86
N VAL A 134 -6.72 1.72 1.56
CA VAL A 134 -6.56 2.95 0.79
C VAL A 134 -6.80 4.13 1.72
N PHE A 135 -5.72 4.79 2.11
CA PHE A 135 -5.74 5.92 3.03
C PHE A 135 -5.58 7.22 2.24
N TYR A 136 -6.46 8.20 2.46
CA TYR A 136 -6.44 9.44 1.69
C TYR A 136 -6.60 10.68 2.58
N CYS A 137 -5.61 11.57 2.53
CA CYS A 137 -5.65 12.92 3.10
C CYS A 137 -5.54 13.96 1.97
N GLY A 138 -6.44 14.94 1.95
CA GLY A 138 -6.54 15.91 0.84
C GLY A 138 -7.96 16.30 0.46
N ALA A 139 -8.11 16.97 -0.69
CA ALA A 139 -9.35 17.56 -1.18
C ALA A 139 -10.54 16.57 -1.24
N PRO A 140 -11.77 16.94 -0.82
CA PRO A 140 -12.91 16.03 -0.76
C PRO A 140 -13.34 15.43 -2.10
N THR A 141 -13.16 16.14 -3.22
CA THR A 141 -13.58 15.67 -4.54
C THR A 141 -12.89 14.35 -4.90
N LEU A 142 -11.57 14.27 -4.70
CA LEU A 142 -10.82 13.05 -4.98
C LEU A 142 -11.13 11.94 -3.98
N ALA A 143 -11.50 12.25 -2.72
CA ALA A 143 -11.94 11.23 -1.77
C ALA A 143 -13.15 10.43 -2.29
N LYS A 144 -14.10 11.12 -2.93
CA LYS A 144 -15.30 10.48 -3.50
C LYS A 144 -14.94 9.53 -4.64
N GLU A 145 -14.04 9.96 -5.54
CA GLU A 145 -13.54 9.15 -6.64
C GLU A 145 -12.82 7.90 -6.16
N LEU A 146 -11.85 8.06 -5.24
CA LEU A 146 -11.09 6.93 -4.70
C LEU A 146 -11.98 5.93 -3.93
N LYS A 147 -12.98 6.42 -3.20
CA LYS A 147 -13.97 5.57 -2.51
C LYS A 147 -14.80 4.76 -3.51
N ALA A 148 -15.24 5.39 -4.61
CA ALA A 148 -16.01 4.70 -5.66
C ALA A 148 -15.16 3.62 -6.35
N LEU A 149 -13.91 3.95 -6.72
CA LEU A 149 -12.98 3.00 -7.32
C LEU A 149 -12.64 1.83 -6.39
N ALA A 150 -12.44 2.09 -5.10
CA ALA A 150 -12.21 1.03 -4.12
C ALA A 150 -13.38 0.04 -4.06
N HIS A 151 -14.62 0.55 -4.07
CA HIS A 151 -15.81 -0.29 -4.10
C HIS A 151 -15.91 -1.08 -5.41
N GLU A 152 -15.80 -0.41 -6.56
CA GLU A 152 -15.88 -1.05 -7.89
C GLU A 152 -14.83 -2.17 -8.03
N MET A 153 -13.57 -1.87 -7.73
CA MET A 153 -12.45 -2.78 -7.94
C MET A 153 -12.48 -3.96 -6.97
N SER A 154 -13.04 -3.76 -5.78
CA SER A 154 -13.33 -4.87 -4.87
C SER A 154 -14.31 -5.86 -5.51
N HIS A 155 -15.38 -5.41 -6.17
CA HIS A 155 -16.32 -6.35 -6.78
C HIS A 155 -15.78 -7.01 -8.05
N ARG A 156 -14.96 -6.29 -8.83
CA ARG A 156 -14.47 -6.76 -10.14
C ARG A 156 -13.23 -7.64 -10.10
N THR A 157 -12.49 -7.67 -8.99
CA THR A 157 -11.20 -8.39 -8.89
C THR A 157 -11.14 -9.29 -7.66
N GLY A 158 -10.13 -10.15 -7.53
CA GLY A 158 -9.90 -10.91 -6.31
C GLY A 158 -9.46 -10.06 -5.11
N THR A 159 -8.98 -8.84 -5.33
CA THR A 159 -8.42 -7.95 -4.31
C THR A 159 -9.50 -7.11 -3.64
N ARG A 160 -9.48 -7.03 -2.30
CA ARG A 160 -10.43 -6.24 -1.51
C ARG A 160 -9.82 -4.90 -1.13
N PHE A 161 -10.46 -3.80 -1.51
CA PHE A 161 -10.01 -2.45 -1.18
C PHE A 161 -10.90 -1.83 -0.09
N HIS A 162 -10.26 -1.36 0.99
CA HIS A 162 -10.93 -0.67 2.09
C HIS A 162 -10.50 0.80 2.09
N PHE A 163 -11.44 1.71 1.82
CA PHE A 163 -11.16 3.14 1.75
C PHE A 163 -11.33 3.82 3.10
N HIS A 164 -10.33 4.63 3.48
CA HIS A 164 -10.28 5.40 4.71
C HIS A 164 -9.98 6.87 4.38
N LYS A 165 -10.89 7.77 4.78
CA LYS A 165 -10.65 9.21 4.72
C LYS A 165 -9.93 9.62 5.99
N GLU A 166 -8.73 10.18 5.83
CA GLU A 166 -7.86 10.56 6.93
C GLU A 166 -7.69 12.08 7.02
N TYR A 167 -7.42 12.55 8.23
CA TYR A 167 -7.05 13.93 8.59
C TYR A 167 -5.77 13.84 9.43
N PHE A 168 -4.64 14.17 8.81
CA PHE A 168 -3.31 14.14 9.43
C PHE A 168 -2.83 15.56 9.73
#